data_AF-A0A9E1Q2P8-F1
#
_entry.id   AF-A0A9E1Q2P8-F1
#
_cell.length_a   1.000
_cell.length_b   1.000
_cell.length_c   1.000
_cell.angle_alpha   90.00
_cell.angle_beta   90.00
_cell.angle_gamma   90.00
#
_symmetry.space_group_name_H-M   'P 1'
#
loop_
_entity.id
_entity.type
_entity.pdbx_description
1 polymer ?
#
loop_
_entity_poly.entity_id
_entity_poly.type
_entity_poly.pdbx_seq_one_letter_code
_entity_poly.pdbx_strand_id
1 'polypeptide(L)'
;MNFIAALKNYTIKKKLVFLSASISSLGLLLSAAAFMIVDFINLKQNILDDHIRLASIISNNAVAPLAFKDRTSTVEVLNSLSSVGSIDAAYIYDVNDIIFAHFSRIV
;
A
#
# COMPACT_ATOMS: atom_id res chain seq x y z
N MET A 1 -38.67 14.40 -0.73
CA MET A 1 -38.66 15.84 -0.39
C MET A 1 -38.05 16.58 -1.57
N ASN A 2 -38.85 17.27 -2.40
CA ASN A 2 -38.37 17.81 -3.70
C ASN A 2 -37.54 19.08 -3.49
N PHE A 3 -36.22 18.97 -3.63
CA PHE A 3 -35.25 20.06 -3.48
C PHE A 3 -35.58 21.29 -4.36
N ILE A 4 -36.16 21.04 -5.55
CA ILE A 4 -36.61 22.06 -6.51
C ILE A 4 -37.79 22.89 -5.95
N ALA A 5 -38.68 22.29 -5.17
CA ALA A 5 -39.82 22.99 -4.57
C ALA A 5 -39.40 23.88 -3.40
N ALA A 6 -38.42 23.45 -2.60
CA ALA A 6 -37.87 24.24 -1.49
C ALA A 6 -37.10 25.48 -1.98
N LEU A 7 -36.46 25.40 -3.14
CA LEU A 7 -35.75 26.54 -3.76
C LEU A 7 -36.69 27.58 -4.39
N LYS A 8 -37.95 27.22 -4.68
CA LYS A 8 -38.91 28.09 -5.37
C LYS A 8 -39.27 29.35 -4.56
N ASN A 9 -39.28 29.25 -3.24
CA ASN A 9 -39.68 30.34 -2.33
C ASN A 9 -38.53 31.28 -1.91
N TYR A 10 -37.30 31.05 -2.41
CA TYR A 10 -36.15 31.91 -2.10
C TYR A 10 -35.99 33.06 -3.11
N THR A 11 -35.69 34.26 -2.60
CA THR A 11 -35.26 35.42 -3.39
C THR A 11 -34.06 35.07 -4.28
N ILE A 12 -33.97 35.70 -5.46
CA ILE A 12 -32.92 35.46 -6.49
C ILE A 12 -31.50 35.47 -5.90
N LYS A 13 -31.21 36.39 -4.97
CA LYS A 13 -29.92 36.47 -4.26
C LYS A 13 -29.56 35.16 -3.54
N LYS A 14 -30.50 34.53 -2.84
CA LYS A 14 -30.29 33.28 -2.10
C LYS A 14 -30.07 32.10 -3.06
N LYS A 15 -30.75 32.09 -4.21
CA LYS A 15 -30.51 31.07 -5.26
C LYS A 15 -29.09 31.14 -5.82
N LEU A 16 -28.61 32.35 -6.13
CA LEU A 16 -27.24 32.58 -6.60
C LEU A 16 -26.19 32.14 -5.58
N VAL A 17 -26.36 32.53 -4.31
CA VAL A 17 -25.45 32.12 -3.22
C VAL A 17 -25.45 30.61 -3.04
N PHE A 18 -26.62 29.97 -3.06
CA PHE A 18 -26.74 28.52 -2.92
C PHE A 18 -26.06 27.77 -4.08
N LEU A 19 -26.22 28.27 -5.31
CA LEU A 19 -25.60 27.66 -6.49
C LEU A 19 -24.07 27.77 -6.44
N SER A 20 -23.55 28.97 -6.09
CA SER A 20 -22.12 29.18 -5.91
C SER A 20 -21.54 28.29 -4.81
N ALA A 21 -22.19 28.23 -3.64
CA ALA A 21 -21.75 27.39 -2.54
C ALA A 21 -21.77 25.89 -2.92
N SER A 22 -22.77 25.47 -3.70
CA SER A 22 -22.88 24.09 -4.19
C SER A 22 -21.77 23.75 -5.16
N ILE A 23 -21.45 24.63 -6.11
CA ILE A 23 -20.34 24.44 -7.05
C ILE A 23 -19.01 24.35 -6.31
N SER A 24 -18.75 25.26 -5.36
CA SER A 24 -17.53 25.23 -4.55
C SER A 24 -17.44 23.94 -3.72
N SER A 25 -18.55 23.52 -3.10
CA SER A 25 -18.59 22.28 -2.32
C SER A 25 -18.33 21.05 -3.19
N LEU A 26 -18.92 20.99 -4.39
CA LEU A 26 -18.68 19.91 -5.35
C LEU A 26 -17.22 19.89 -5.83
N GLY A 27 -16.64 21.06 -6.08
CA GLY A 27 -15.22 21.18 -6.43
C GLY A 27 -14.30 20.65 -5.33
N LEU A 28 -14.59 21.00 -4.08
CA LEU A 28 -13.83 20.51 -2.92
C LEU A 28 -13.96 18.99 -2.76
N LEU A 29 -15.17 18.45 -2.88
CA LEU A 29 -15.41 17.00 -2.81
C LEU A 29 -14.68 16.25 -3.93
N LEU A 30 -14.71 16.78 -5.16
CA LEU A 30 -14.02 16.19 -6.29
C LEU A 30 -12.50 16.20 -6.08
N SER A 31 -11.94 17.31 -5.59
CA SER A 31 -10.52 17.40 -5.26
C SER A 31 -10.13 16.41 -4.17
N ALA A 32 -10.93 16.30 -3.11
CA ALA A 32 -10.68 15.35 -2.02
C ALA A 32 -10.72 13.89 -2.51
N ALA A 33 -11.69 13.56 -3.38
CA ALA A 33 -11.77 12.24 -4.00
C ALA A 33 -10.55 11.94 -4.89
N ALA A 34 -10.11 12.91 -5.70
CA ALA A 34 -8.92 12.77 -6.53
C ALA A 34 -7.66 12.55 -5.68
N PHE A 35 -7.49 13.29 -4.58
CA PHE A 35 -6.38 13.08 -3.66
C PHE A 35 -6.43 11.69 -3.02
N MET A 36 -7.59 11.23 -2.55
CA MET A 36 -7.73 9.87 -2.00
C MET A 36 -7.34 8.79 -3.01
N ILE A 37 -7.73 8.94 -4.28
CA ILE A 37 -7.38 7.97 -5.34
C ILE A 37 -5.87 7.94 -5.57
N VAL A 38 -5.25 9.11 -5.68
CA VAL A 38 -3.80 9.24 -5.89
C VAL A 38 -3.04 8.66 -4.71
N ASP A 39 -3.43 8.99 -3.48
CA ASP A 39 -2.81 8.47 -2.27
C ASP A 39 -2.95 6.96 -2.18
N PHE A 40 -4.10 6.40 -2.54
CA PHE A 40 -4.30 4.95 -2.57
C PHE A 40 -3.39 4.25 -3.59
N ILE A 41 -3.27 4.80 -4.79
CA ILE A 41 -2.38 4.27 -5.83
C ILE A 41 -0.92 4.32 -5.36
N ASN A 42 -0.49 5.46 -4.83
CA ASN A 42 0.88 5.67 -4.35
C ASN A 42 1.20 4.76 -3.15
N LEU A 43 0.27 4.61 -2.21
CA LEU A 43 0.45 3.72 -1.06
C LEU A 43 0.71 2.28 -1.53
N LYS A 44 -0.09 1.80 -2.47
CA LYS A 44 0.08 0.45 -3.02
C LYS A 44 1.43 0.29 -3.74
N GLN A 45 1.84 1.27 -4.53
CA GLN A 45 3.13 1.25 -5.23
C GLN A 45 4.30 1.26 -4.26
N ASN A 46 4.27 2.14 -3.26
CA ASN A 46 5.33 2.23 -2.25
C ASN A 46 5.50 0.92 -1.48
N ILE A 47 4.39 0.25 -1.12
CA ILE A 47 4.46 -1.07 -0.49
C ILE A 47 5.14 -2.07 -1.44
N LEU A 48 4.71 -2.15 -2.70
CA LEU A 48 5.32 -3.09 -3.65
C LEU A 48 6.81 -2.82 -3.86
N ASP A 49 7.21 -1.57 -4.01
CA ASP A 49 8.61 -1.18 -4.23
C ASP A 49 9.48 -1.50 -3.01
N ASP A 50 8.99 -1.28 -1.80
CA ASP A 50 9.69 -1.62 -0.57
C ASP A 50 9.89 -3.14 -0.43
N HIS A 51 8.85 -3.92 -0.69
CA HIS A 51 8.93 -5.39 -0.71
C HIS A 51 9.92 -5.90 -1.76
N ILE A 52 9.94 -5.31 -2.98
CA ILE A 52 10.90 -5.68 -4.03
C ILE A 52 12.34 -5.33 -3.60
N ARG A 53 12.56 -4.17 -2.98
CA ARG A 53 13.90 -3.81 -2.45
C ARG A 53 14.35 -4.77 -1.38
N LEU A 54 13.50 -5.11 -0.43
CA LEU A 54 13.80 -6.07 0.63
C LEU A 54 14.10 -7.45 0.05
N ALA A 55 13.29 -7.93 -0.88
CA ALA A 55 13.53 -9.19 -1.57
C ALA A 55 14.90 -9.20 -2.28
N SER A 56 15.28 -8.09 -2.92
CA SER A 56 16.60 -7.96 -3.56
C SER A 56 17.75 -8.01 -2.56
N ILE A 57 17.64 -7.30 -1.43
CA ILE A 57 18.65 -7.29 -0.37
C ILE A 57 18.83 -8.71 0.21
N ILE A 58 17.72 -9.36 0.57
CA ILE A 58 17.73 -10.72 1.10
C ILE A 58 18.30 -11.71 0.08
N SER A 59 17.89 -11.61 -1.18
CA SER A 59 18.39 -12.49 -2.25
C SER A 59 19.90 -12.38 -2.40
N ASN A 60 20.44 -11.15 -2.44
CA ASN A 60 21.88 -10.91 -2.56
C ASN A 60 22.65 -11.49 -1.36
N ASN A 61 22.13 -11.32 -0.15
CA ASN A 61 22.75 -11.84 1.06
C ASN A 61 22.62 -13.37 1.18
N ALA A 62 21.60 -13.96 0.55
CA ALA A 62 21.38 -15.40 0.56
C ALA A 62 22.21 -16.16 -0.48
N VAL A 63 22.76 -15.50 -1.52
CA VAL A 63 23.53 -16.16 -2.59
C VAL A 63 24.69 -17.00 -2.04
N ALA A 64 25.54 -16.39 -1.20
CA ALA A 64 26.71 -17.08 -0.64
C ALA A 64 26.32 -18.29 0.23
N PRO A 65 25.48 -18.15 1.27
CA PRO A 65 25.12 -19.30 2.10
C PRO A 65 24.33 -20.36 1.32
N LEU A 66 23.52 -19.98 0.32
CA LEU A 66 22.85 -20.95 -0.56
C LEU A 66 23.85 -21.71 -1.44
N ALA A 67 24.85 -21.03 -2.02
CA ALA A 67 25.90 -21.65 -2.85
C ALA A 67 26.74 -22.67 -2.05
N PHE A 68 26.98 -22.39 -0.76
CA PHE A 68 27.68 -23.30 0.15
C PHE A 68 26.76 -24.30 0.86
N LYS A 69 25.46 -24.32 0.54
CA LYS A 69 24.43 -25.15 1.20
C LYS A 69 24.42 -24.99 2.74
N ASP A 70 24.79 -23.81 3.21
CA ASP A 70 24.77 -23.44 4.63
C ASP A 70 23.37 -22.95 5.02
N ARG A 71 22.54 -23.90 5.44
CA ARG A 71 21.18 -23.63 5.90
C ARG A 71 21.12 -22.70 7.11
N THR A 72 22.09 -22.79 8.02
CA THR A 72 22.11 -21.99 9.25
C THR A 72 22.29 -20.51 8.91
N SER A 73 23.29 -20.20 8.08
CA SER A 73 23.53 -18.83 7.63
C SER A 73 22.37 -18.29 6.77
N THR A 74 21.73 -19.12 5.94
CA THR A 74 20.54 -18.68 5.18
C THR A 74 19.36 -18.35 6.09
N VAL A 75 19.14 -19.11 7.17
CA VAL A 75 18.11 -18.80 8.17
C VAL A 75 18.43 -17.50 8.89
N GLU A 76 19.69 -17.22 9.21
CA GLU A 76 20.11 -15.95 9.82
C GLU A 76 19.83 -14.75 8.91
N VAL A 77 20.12 -14.87 7.60
CA VAL A 77 19.75 -13.86 6.60
C VAL A 77 18.24 -13.63 6.60
N LEU A 78 17.42 -14.69 6.60
CA LEU A 78 15.96 -14.57 6.65
C LEU A 78 15.46 -13.98 7.98
N ASN A 79 16.11 -14.28 9.10
CA ASN A 79 15.77 -13.72 10.41
C ASN A 79 16.00 -12.21 10.49
N SER A 80 16.81 -11.62 9.61
CA SER A 80 16.91 -10.16 9.50
C SER A 80 15.57 -9.50 9.12
N LEU A 81 14.64 -10.24 8.51
CA LEU A 81 13.28 -9.77 8.23
C LEU A 81 12.41 -9.59 9.48
N SER A 82 12.83 -10.11 10.64
CA SER A 82 12.12 -9.91 11.91
C SER A 82 11.95 -8.43 12.27
N SER A 83 12.91 -7.58 11.91
CA SER A 83 12.86 -6.12 12.11
C SER A 83 11.95 -5.39 11.13
N VAL A 84 11.48 -6.06 10.08
CA VAL A 84 10.60 -5.49 9.05
C VAL A 84 9.15 -5.88 9.33
N GLY A 85 8.38 -4.97 9.92
CA GLY A 85 7.00 -5.23 10.35
C GLY A 85 6.00 -5.55 9.24
N SER A 86 6.32 -5.26 7.97
CA SER A 86 5.46 -5.53 6.80
C SER A 86 5.60 -6.95 6.23
N ILE A 87 6.53 -7.76 6.75
CA ILE A 87 6.78 -9.13 6.27
C ILE A 87 6.27 -10.14 7.29
N ASP A 88 5.29 -10.94 6.86
CA ASP A 88 4.73 -12.05 7.63
C ASP A 88 5.52 -13.35 7.45
N ALA A 89 6.00 -13.62 6.22
CA ALA A 89 6.78 -14.81 5.93
C ALA A 89 7.70 -14.61 4.71
N ALA A 90 8.78 -15.38 4.66
CA ALA A 90 9.70 -15.45 3.54
C ALA A 90 10.25 -16.88 3.38
N TYR A 91 10.44 -17.31 2.14
CA TYR A 91 10.88 -18.66 1.81
C TYR A 91 11.99 -18.59 0.76
N ILE A 92 13.05 -19.38 0.97
CA ILE A 92 14.10 -19.60 -0.02
C ILE A 92 13.98 -21.05 -0.49
N TYR A 93 13.89 -21.22 -1.81
CA TYR A 93 13.79 -22.51 -2.46
C TYR A 93 15.16 -22.91 -3.03
N ASP A 94 15.45 -24.21 -3.06
CA ASP A 94 16.59 -24.76 -3.78
C ASP A 94 16.26 -24.99 -5.26
N VAL A 95 17.22 -25.52 -6.02
CA VAL A 95 17.07 -25.83 -7.45
C VAL A 95 16.04 -26.92 -7.76
N ASN A 96 15.53 -27.62 -6.75
CA ASN A 96 14.52 -28.67 -6.88
C ASN A 96 13.13 -28.18 -6.45
N ASP A 97 12.93 -26.86 -6.28
CA ASP A 97 11.72 -26.24 -5.73
C ASP A 97 11.39 -26.68 -4.29
N ILE A 98 12.39 -27.14 -3.53
CA ILE A 98 12.22 -27.52 -2.13
C ILE A 98 12.58 -26.32 -1.24
N ILE A 99 11.78 -26.08 -0.20
CA ILE A 99 12.07 -25.04 0.80
C ILE A 99 13.40 -25.37 1.50
N PHE A 100 14.42 -24.58 1.20
CA PHE A 100 15.73 -24.67 1.80
C PHE A 100 15.74 -24.02 3.20
N ALA A 101 15.17 -22.82 3.30
CA ALA A 101 15.04 -22.06 4.54
C ALA A 101 13.76 -21.20 4.51
N HIS A 102 13.22 -20.89 5.69
CA HIS A 102 12.05 -20.03 5.80
C HIS A 102 12.12 -19.15 7.06
N PHE A 103 11.45 -18.02 6.98
CA PHE A 103 11.11 -17.15 8.10
C PHE A 103 9.58 -17.01 8.13
N SER A 104 9.00 -17.09 9.32
CA SER A 104 7.59 -16.83 9.57
C SER A 104 7.46 -16.08 10.87
N ARG A 105 6.69 -14.99 10.84
CA ARG A 105 6.32 -14.22 12.02
C ARG A 105 5.26 -15.02 12.76
N ILE A 106 5.67 -15.73 13.81
CA ILE A 106 4.72 -16.37 14.73
C ILE A 106 4.04 -15.24 15.51
N VAL A 107 2.74 -15.06 15.27
CA VAL A 107 1.87 -14.15 16.02
C VAL A 107 1.51 -14.79 17.36
#